data_AF-A0A7E6FCJ2-F1
#
_entry.id   AF-A0A7E6FCJ2-F1
#
_cell.length_a   1.000
_cell.length_b   1.000
_cell.length_c   1.000
_cell.angle_alpha   90.00
_cell.angle_beta   90.00
_cell.angle_gamma   90.00
#
_symmetry.space_group_name_H-M   'P 1'
#
loop_
_entity.id
_entity.type
_entity.pdbx_description
1 polymer ?
#
loop_
_entity_poly.entity_id
_entity_poly.type
_entity_poly.pdbx_seq_one_letter_code
_entity_poly.pdbx_strand_id
1 'polypeptide(L)'
;MNTLSLFIILIIGVTPSAGDAVYSPSIVQICYYKVMGKSPNDAVLSLNTYSMQQFKVFCGSYPKYVNCLTRGISKSDEEQDMFLNLLYQNDSMHISYAGICHDVDDLMRGIKCLEITNELKKCYHDFATAIGQMMEKFETPLPNHPISKELKDVACNITVARYRCELALYRRCNRRVGQIMSNFLYGALPTRCQTRMSVRSEYTALYGSSNISRVTSPWLVVFLCVLLTLQ
;
A
#
# COMPACT_ATOMS: atom_id res chain seq x y z
N MET A 1 -7.61 21.95 -2.37
CA MET A 1 -7.46 20.51 -2.65
C MET A 1 -7.74 19.78 -1.35
N ASN A 2 -8.72 18.87 -1.32
CA ASN A 2 -9.12 18.17 -0.09
C ASN A 2 -8.23 16.95 0.19
N THR A 3 -7.96 16.78 1.47
CA THR A 3 -7.05 15.91 2.20
C THR A 3 -7.08 14.41 1.88
N LEU A 4 -8.21 13.87 1.43
CA LEU A 4 -8.49 12.44 1.49
C LEU A 4 -8.26 11.70 0.15
N SER A 5 -8.20 12.45 -0.96
CA SER A 5 -7.82 11.94 -2.28
C SER A 5 -6.40 11.40 -2.37
N LEU A 6 -5.62 11.71 -1.35
CA LEU A 6 -4.21 11.47 -1.26
C LEU A 6 -3.82 10.16 -0.64
N PHE A 7 -4.72 9.55 0.12
CA PHE A 7 -4.51 8.19 0.58
C PHE A 7 -4.40 7.21 -0.59
N ILE A 8 -5.10 7.56 -1.67
CA ILE A 8 -5.09 6.86 -2.95
C ILE A 8 -3.81 7.20 -3.71
N ILE A 9 -3.29 8.44 -3.69
CA ILE A 9 -1.97 8.78 -4.25
C ILE A 9 -0.81 8.12 -3.46
N LEU A 10 -0.92 8.03 -2.13
CA LEU A 10 0.00 7.32 -1.23
C LEU A 10 0.12 5.84 -1.58
N ILE A 11 -1.02 5.23 -1.92
CA ILE A 11 -1.15 3.83 -2.36
C ILE A 11 -0.73 3.65 -3.83
N ILE A 12 -1.02 4.62 -4.70
CA ILE A 12 -0.89 4.48 -6.17
C ILE A 12 0.45 4.95 -6.71
N GLY A 13 1.19 5.82 -6.00
CA GLY A 13 2.47 6.30 -6.51
C GLY A 13 2.33 7.11 -7.81
N VAL A 14 1.20 7.82 -8.00
CA VAL A 14 1.02 8.69 -9.16
C VAL A 14 1.97 9.87 -9.06
N THR A 15 3.01 9.86 -9.89
CA THR A 15 3.75 11.07 -10.23
C THR A 15 3.03 11.72 -11.42
N PRO A 16 2.51 12.94 -11.30
CA PRO A 16 2.00 13.64 -12.48
C PRO A 16 3.16 13.88 -13.44
N SER A 17 3.13 13.26 -14.63
CA SER A 17 4.04 13.64 -15.71
C SER A 17 3.59 15.00 -16.24
N ALA A 18 4.52 15.94 -16.35
CA ALA A 18 4.28 17.22 -16.98
C ALA A 18 4.21 17.03 -18.50
N GLY A 19 3.01 16.80 -19.04
CA GLY A 19 2.78 16.75 -20.49
C GLY A 19 1.48 16.03 -20.86
N ASP A 20 0.80 16.50 -21.89
CA ASP A 20 -0.52 16.08 -22.41
C ASP A 20 -0.58 14.64 -22.97
N ALA A 21 0.22 13.71 -22.44
CA ALA A 21 0.18 12.31 -22.82
C ALA A 21 -1.07 11.63 -22.26
N VAL A 22 -1.73 10.83 -23.09
CA VAL A 22 -2.84 9.95 -22.72
C VAL A 22 -2.38 9.05 -21.57
N TYR A 23 -2.87 9.31 -20.36
CA TYR A 23 -2.45 8.62 -19.15
C TYR A 23 -3.05 7.22 -19.10
N SER A 24 -2.21 6.20 -19.28
CA SER A 24 -2.60 4.80 -19.01
C SER A 24 -2.71 4.61 -17.49
N PRO A 25 -3.85 4.11 -16.98
CA PRO A 25 -4.01 3.95 -15.53
C PRO A 25 -3.18 2.78 -15.02
N SER A 26 -2.44 2.98 -13.93
CA SER A 26 -1.65 1.93 -13.30
C SER A 26 -2.54 0.78 -12.77
N ILE A 27 -1.99 -0.42 -12.59
CA ILE A 27 -2.75 -1.55 -12.05
C ILE A 27 -3.34 -1.23 -10.68
N VAL A 28 -2.64 -0.39 -9.92
CA VAL A 28 -3.08 0.06 -8.61
C VAL A 28 -4.37 0.87 -8.70
N GLN A 29 -4.48 1.76 -9.69
CA GLN A 29 -5.72 2.50 -9.99
C GLN A 29 -6.83 1.57 -10.44
N ILE A 30 -6.54 0.71 -11.42
CA ILE A 30 -7.52 -0.22 -11.99
C ILE A 30 -8.13 -1.09 -10.88
N CYS A 31 -7.29 -1.66 -10.02
CA CYS A 31 -7.74 -2.49 -8.91
C CYS A 31 -8.54 -1.71 -7.86
N TYR A 32 -8.15 -0.48 -7.56
CA TYR A 32 -8.89 0.38 -6.66
C TYR A 32 -10.31 0.66 -7.19
N TYR A 33 -10.43 1.15 -8.42
CA TYR A 33 -11.73 1.48 -9.02
C TYR A 33 -12.65 0.27 -9.15
N LYS A 34 -12.08 -0.88 -9.52
CA LYS A 34 -12.83 -2.15 -9.58
C LYS A 34 -13.43 -2.53 -8.23
N VAL A 35 -12.69 -2.32 -7.13
CA VAL A 35 -13.17 -2.62 -5.78
C VAL A 35 -14.21 -1.61 -5.30
N MET A 36 -14.06 -0.35 -5.71
CA MET A 36 -15.04 0.69 -5.42
C MET A 36 -16.30 0.61 -6.29
N GLY A 37 -16.37 -0.32 -7.25
CA GLY A 37 -17.49 -0.44 -8.18
C GLY A 37 -17.63 0.77 -9.11
N LYS A 38 -16.53 1.47 -9.39
CA LYS A 38 -16.50 2.66 -10.25
C LYS A 38 -15.74 2.37 -11.54
N SER A 39 -16.10 3.07 -12.63
CA SER A 39 -15.30 3.04 -13.85
C SER A 39 -14.00 3.83 -13.63
N PRO A 40 -12.85 3.37 -14.16
CA PRO A 40 -11.63 4.18 -14.22
C PRO A 40 -11.84 5.52 -14.95
N ASN A 41 -12.82 5.61 -15.84
CA ASN A 41 -13.14 6.86 -16.56
C ASN A 41 -13.95 7.85 -15.70
N ASP A 42 -14.68 7.37 -14.68
CA ASP A 42 -15.44 8.21 -13.74
C ASP A 42 -14.53 8.85 -12.67
N ALA A 43 -13.27 8.40 -12.62
CA ALA A 43 -12.28 8.74 -11.61
C ALA A 43 -11.80 10.19 -11.69
N VAL A 44 -11.55 10.68 -12.91
CA VAL A 44 -10.89 11.96 -13.18
C VAL A 44 -11.70 13.13 -12.60
N LEU A 45 -13.02 12.96 -12.47
CA LEU A 45 -13.95 14.00 -12.01
C LEU A 45 -14.23 14.02 -10.50
N SER A 46 -13.76 13.06 -9.68
CA SER A 46 -14.13 12.99 -8.25
C SER A 46 -12.98 12.88 -7.25
N LEU A 47 -11.75 13.22 -7.65
CA LEU A 47 -10.61 13.36 -6.72
C LEU A 47 -10.74 14.54 -5.72
N ASN A 48 -11.88 15.21 -5.60
CA ASN A 48 -12.03 16.33 -4.66
C ASN A 48 -12.88 16.00 -3.41
N THR A 49 -13.48 14.81 -3.35
CA THR A 49 -14.36 14.39 -2.26
C THR A 49 -14.24 12.90 -1.99
N TYR A 50 -13.05 12.45 -1.54
CA TYR A 50 -12.99 11.16 -0.86
C TYR A 50 -13.54 11.33 0.56
N SER A 51 -14.63 10.64 0.84
CA SER A 51 -15.31 10.71 2.13
C SER A 51 -14.84 9.60 3.05
N MET A 52 -14.95 9.80 4.36
CA MET A 52 -14.76 8.78 5.39
C MET A 52 -15.46 7.44 5.04
N GLN A 53 -16.61 7.54 4.38
CA GLN A 53 -17.40 6.38 3.97
C GLN A 53 -16.68 5.53 2.91
N GLN A 54 -15.96 6.15 1.99
CA GLN A 54 -15.24 5.41 0.95
C GLN A 54 -14.05 4.63 1.51
N PHE A 55 -13.35 5.17 2.52
CA PHE A 55 -12.27 4.45 3.17
C PHE A 55 -12.78 3.26 4.00
N LYS A 56 -13.93 3.42 4.68
CA LYS A 56 -14.63 2.31 5.35
C LYS A 56 -15.09 1.23 4.37
N VAL A 57 -15.65 1.63 3.21
CA VAL A 57 -16.03 0.70 2.13
C VAL A 57 -14.80 -0.05 1.59
N PHE A 58 -13.69 0.67 1.38
CA PHE A 58 -12.42 0.07 0.99
C PHE A 58 -11.96 -0.97 2.02
N CYS A 59 -12.01 -0.66 3.31
CA CYS A 59 -11.62 -1.60 4.36
C CYS A 59 -12.49 -2.86 4.41
N GLY A 60 -13.78 -2.77 4.06
CA GLY A 60 -14.63 -3.96 3.87
C GLY A 60 -14.25 -4.82 2.66
N SER A 61 -13.46 -4.27 1.72
CA SER A 61 -13.17 -4.91 0.44
C SER A 61 -11.68 -5.01 0.09
N TYR A 62 -10.77 -4.64 0.99
CA TYR A 62 -9.33 -4.64 0.72
C TYR A 62 -8.79 -6.03 0.30
N PRO A 63 -9.33 -7.19 0.74
CA PRO A 63 -8.84 -8.47 0.25
C PRO A 63 -9.08 -8.65 -1.26
N LYS A 64 -10.18 -8.11 -1.80
CA LYS A 64 -10.44 -8.11 -3.25
C LYS A 64 -9.44 -7.22 -3.98
N TYR A 65 -9.06 -6.11 -3.36
CA TYR A 65 -8.06 -5.18 -3.88
C TYR A 65 -6.68 -5.83 -3.95
N VAL A 66 -6.20 -6.44 -2.86
CA VAL A 66 -4.91 -7.15 -2.82
C VAL A 66 -4.88 -8.31 -3.82
N ASN A 67 -5.96 -9.10 -3.91
CA ASN A 67 -6.08 -10.16 -4.91
C ASN A 67 -6.03 -9.63 -6.35
N CYS A 68 -6.61 -8.46 -6.61
CA CYS A 68 -6.52 -7.81 -7.91
C CYS A 68 -5.07 -7.41 -8.22
N LEU A 69 -4.37 -6.78 -7.27
CA LEU A 69 -2.97 -6.41 -7.42
C LEU A 69 -2.11 -7.64 -7.73
N THR A 70 -2.25 -8.72 -6.95
CA THR A 70 -1.49 -9.97 -7.16
C THR A 70 -1.63 -10.50 -8.59
N ARG A 71 -2.84 -10.42 -9.18
CA ARG A 71 -3.10 -10.93 -10.53
C ARG A 71 -2.66 -10.00 -11.65
N GLY A 72 -2.57 -8.70 -11.36
CA GLY A 72 -2.36 -7.67 -12.37
C GLY A 72 -0.93 -7.15 -12.40
N ILE A 73 -0.26 -7.04 -11.26
CA ILE A 73 1.04 -6.37 -11.15
C ILE A 73 2.13 -7.04 -11.96
N SER A 74 2.11 -8.37 -12.06
CA SER A 74 3.07 -9.13 -12.85
C SER A 74 2.81 -9.07 -14.35
N LYS A 75 1.69 -8.46 -14.78
CA LYS A 75 1.25 -8.36 -16.18
C LYS A 75 1.25 -6.93 -16.71
N SER A 76 1.60 -5.96 -15.87
CA SER A 76 1.63 -4.56 -16.27
C SER A 76 2.99 -4.24 -16.88
N ASP A 77 2.96 -3.54 -18.01
CA ASP A 77 4.13 -3.00 -18.69
C ASP A 77 4.42 -1.54 -18.26
N GLU A 78 3.61 -0.99 -17.35
CA GLU A 78 3.82 0.35 -16.79
C GLU A 78 5.04 0.36 -15.85
N GLU A 79 5.94 1.33 -16.01
CA GLU A 79 7.18 1.43 -15.23
C GLU A 79 6.94 1.44 -13.71
N GLN A 80 5.90 2.14 -13.27
CA GLN A 80 5.53 2.23 -11.85
C GLN A 80 5.11 0.86 -11.29
N ASP A 81 4.39 0.07 -12.08
CA ASP A 81 3.93 -1.26 -11.68
C ASP A 81 5.09 -2.26 -11.70
N MET A 82 6.00 -2.13 -12.66
CA MET A 82 7.24 -2.89 -12.70
C MET A 82 8.13 -2.62 -11.48
N PHE A 83 8.26 -1.35 -11.07
CA PHE A 83 8.94 -0.98 -9.82
C PHE A 83 8.26 -1.63 -8.62
N LEU A 84 6.94 -1.50 -8.52
CA LEU A 84 6.17 -2.04 -7.41
C LEU A 84 6.29 -3.58 -7.35
N ASN A 85 6.33 -4.26 -8.50
CA ASN A 85 6.49 -5.71 -8.60
C ASN A 85 7.81 -6.21 -7.98
N LEU A 86 8.86 -5.38 -7.90
CA LEU A 86 10.10 -5.73 -7.22
C LEU A 86 9.90 -5.96 -5.71
N LEU A 87 9.00 -5.21 -5.11
CA LEU A 87 8.75 -5.21 -3.66
C LEU A 87 7.43 -5.85 -3.27
N TYR A 88 6.58 -6.18 -4.24
CA TYR A 88 5.27 -6.74 -3.97
C TYR A 88 5.36 -8.13 -3.35
N GLN A 89 4.71 -8.30 -2.20
CA GLN A 89 4.43 -9.58 -1.59
C GLN A 89 2.99 -9.59 -1.10
N ASN A 90 2.22 -10.59 -1.54
CA ASN A 90 0.80 -10.72 -1.21
C ASN A 90 0.58 -10.66 0.32
N ASP A 91 1.36 -11.42 1.08
CA ASP A 91 1.21 -11.51 2.54
C ASP A 91 1.51 -10.16 3.23
N SER A 92 2.59 -9.47 2.82
CA SER A 92 2.91 -8.13 3.33
C SER A 92 1.79 -7.12 3.06
N MET A 93 1.18 -7.16 1.87
CA MET A 93 0.07 -6.28 1.54
C MET A 93 -1.16 -6.59 2.39
N HIS A 94 -1.50 -7.87 2.59
CA HIS A 94 -2.57 -8.26 3.49
C HIS A 94 -2.34 -7.78 4.93
N ILE A 95 -1.14 -7.98 5.47
CA ILE A 95 -0.74 -7.51 6.81
C ILE A 95 -0.93 -5.99 6.93
N SER A 96 -0.40 -5.25 5.95
CA SER A 96 -0.44 -3.79 5.94
C SER A 96 -1.88 -3.27 5.89
N TYR A 97 -2.70 -3.77 4.96
CA TYR A 97 -4.08 -3.34 4.80
C TYR A 97 -5.00 -3.79 5.95
N ALA A 98 -4.80 -5.00 6.50
CA ALA A 98 -5.51 -5.44 7.69
C ALA A 98 -5.25 -4.49 8.87
N GLY A 99 -3.99 -4.14 9.11
CA GLY A 99 -3.60 -3.27 10.21
C GLY A 99 -4.10 -1.84 10.06
N ILE A 100 -3.97 -1.21 8.89
CA ILE A 100 -4.48 0.16 8.72
C ILE A 100 -6.01 0.22 8.79
N CYS A 101 -6.69 -0.83 8.35
CA CYS A 101 -8.15 -0.92 8.47
C CYS A 101 -8.61 -1.17 9.90
N HIS A 102 -7.79 -1.80 10.73
CA HIS A 102 -8.01 -1.86 12.17
C HIS A 102 -7.86 -0.47 12.82
N ASP A 103 -6.83 0.29 12.43
CA ASP A 103 -6.54 1.62 12.99
C ASP A 103 -7.27 2.77 12.25
N VAL A 104 -8.30 2.46 11.47
CA VAL A 104 -8.95 3.42 10.58
C VAL A 104 -9.55 4.60 11.33
N ASP A 105 -10.26 4.37 12.44
CA ASP A 105 -10.92 5.45 13.17
C ASP A 105 -9.89 6.39 13.84
N ASP A 106 -8.74 5.87 14.28
CA ASP A 106 -7.63 6.69 14.77
C ASP A 106 -7.00 7.53 13.65
N LEU A 107 -6.77 6.92 12.50
CA LEU A 107 -6.21 7.60 11.33
C LEU A 107 -7.13 8.73 10.87
N MET A 108 -8.44 8.48 10.85
CA MET A 108 -9.46 9.45 10.46
C MET A 108 -9.48 10.68 11.36
N ARG A 109 -9.28 10.51 12.68
CA ARG A 109 -9.16 11.64 13.63
C ARG A 109 -7.97 12.56 13.31
N GLY A 110 -6.94 12.02 12.67
CA GLY A 110 -5.74 12.74 12.28
C GLY A 110 -5.62 13.00 10.77
N ILE A 111 -6.70 12.87 10.00
CA ILE A 111 -6.63 12.86 8.53
C ILE A 111 -5.98 14.12 7.94
N LYS A 112 -6.14 15.29 8.58
CA LYS A 112 -5.47 16.55 8.21
C LYS A 112 -3.95 16.44 8.11
N CYS A 113 -3.33 15.50 8.81
CA CYS A 113 -1.89 15.27 8.75
C CYS A 113 -1.44 14.56 7.47
N LEU A 114 -2.37 14.05 6.68
CA LEU A 114 -2.13 13.32 5.44
C LEU A 114 -2.37 14.19 4.19
N GLU A 115 -2.63 15.48 4.38
CA GLU A 115 -2.77 16.47 3.31
C GLU A 115 -1.48 16.58 2.50
N ILE A 116 -1.61 16.90 1.20
CA ILE A 116 -0.45 17.30 0.40
C ILE A 116 0.05 18.63 0.94
N THR A 117 1.26 18.59 1.46
CA THR A 117 2.08 19.78 1.65
C THR A 117 3.14 19.86 0.55
N ASN A 118 3.80 21.01 0.40
CA ASN A 118 4.89 21.15 -0.55
C ASN A 118 6.08 20.23 -0.19
N GLU A 119 6.31 20.01 1.10
CA GLU A 119 7.31 19.07 1.60
C GLU A 119 6.97 17.63 1.21
N LEU A 120 5.69 17.25 1.30
CA LEU A 120 5.26 15.93 0.88
C LEU A 120 5.43 15.75 -0.64
N LYS A 121 5.08 16.78 -1.44
CA LYS A 121 5.35 16.76 -2.90
C LYS A 121 6.82 16.57 -3.21
N LYS A 122 7.71 17.20 -2.43
CA LYS A 122 9.16 17.02 -2.58
C LYS A 122 9.57 15.56 -2.34
N CYS A 123 9.08 14.92 -1.28
CA CYS A 123 9.33 13.49 -1.05
C CYS A 123 8.93 12.63 -2.26
N TYR A 124 7.79 12.92 -2.89
CA TYR A 124 7.33 12.22 -4.09
C TYR A 124 8.17 12.52 -5.33
N HIS A 125 8.58 13.77 -5.52
CA HIS A 125 9.44 14.16 -6.63
C HIS A 125 10.82 13.48 -6.55
N ASP A 126 11.43 13.45 -5.36
CA ASP A 126 12.70 12.78 -5.11
C ASP A 126 12.58 11.26 -5.36
N PHE A 127 11.45 10.67 -4.95
CA PHE A 127 11.12 9.27 -5.23
C PHE A 127 10.96 8.99 -6.73
N ALA A 128 10.22 9.84 -7.45
CA ALA A 128 10.02 9.74 -8.89
C ALA A 128 11.35 9.77 -9.65
N THR A 129 12.19 10.73 -9.29
CA THR A 129 13.53 10.89 -9.86
C THR A 129 14.39 9.65 -9.62
N ALA A 130 14.35 9.10 -8.40
CA ALA A 130 15.10 7.89 -8.07
C ALA A 130 14.60 6.64 -8.83
N ILE A 131 13.29 6.52 -9.07
CA ILE A 131 12.74 5.46 -9.92
C ILE A 131 13.22 5.63 -11.36
N GLY A 132 13.13 6.84 -11.93
CA GLY A 132 13.57 7.12 -13.29
C GLY A 132 15.04 6.74 -13.49
N GLN A 133 15.93 7.20 -12.60
CA GLN A 133 17.36 6.85 -12.60
C GLN A 133 17.60 5.34 -12.50
N MET A 134 16.77 4.62 -11.73
CA MET A 134 16.85 3.17 -11.64
C MET A 134 16.44 2.54 -12.98
N MET A 135 15.30 2.93 -13.56
CA MET A 135 14.82 2.36 -14.82
C MET A 135 15.77 2.63 -15.99
N GLU A 136 16.30 3.84 -16.10
CA GLU A 136 17.34 4.20 -17.09
C GLU A 136 18.57 3.29 -16.99
N LYS A 137 18.98 2.92 -15.77
CA LYS A 137 20.16 2.08 -15.54
C LYS A 137 19.95 0.62 -15.93
N PHE A 138 18.72 0.11 -15.93
CA PHE A 138 18.45 -1.33 -16.06
C PHE A 138 17.68 -1.73 -17.35
N GLU A 139 17.36 -0.77 -18.21
CA GLU A 139 16.93 -0.86 -19.63
C GLU A 139 15.76 -1.78 -20.05
N THR A 140 15.33 -2.88 -19.38
CA THR A 140 14.11 -3.70 -19.72
C THR A 140 13.81 -4.86 -18.71
N PRO A 141 12.68 -5.61 -18.76
CA PRO A 141 11.88 -5.95 -17.58
C PRO A 141 12.43 -7.04 -16.64
N LEU A 142 12.15 -6.78 -15.37
CA LEU A 142 12.85 -7.23 -14.18
C LEU A 142 12.53 -8.61 -13.58
N PRO A 143 11.43 -9.33 -13.92
CA PRO A 143 11.10 -10.57 -13.20
C PRO A 143 12.17 -11.66 -13.34
N ASN A 144 12.79 -11.78 -14.52
CA ASN A 144 13.75 -12.83 -14.86
C ASN A 144 15.17 -12.31 -15.08
N HIS A 145 15.42 -11.04 -14.75
CA HIS A 145 16.73 -10.43 -14.98
C HIS A 145 17.77 -10.99 -14.00
N PRO A 146 19.00 -11.32 -14.44
CA PRO A 146 20.06 -11.87 -13.58
C PRO A 146 20.42 -10.95 -12.40
N ILE A 147 20.12 -9.65 -12.50
CA ILE A 147 20.37 -8.63 -11.47
C ILE A 147 19.17 -8.44 -10.51
N SER A 148 18.12 -9.27 -10.61
CA SER A 148 16.87 -9.09 -9.83
C SER A 148 17.08 -8.92 -8.32
N LYS A 149 18.13 -9.52 -7.75
CA LYS A 149 18.49 -9.32 -6.34
C LYS A 149 18.94 -7.89 -6.02
N GLU A 150 19.87 -7.33 -6.81
CA GLU A 150 20.37 -5.97 -6.62
C GLU A 150 19.25 -4.95 -6.91
N LEU A 151 18.44 -5.21 -7.93
CA LEU A 151 17.26 -4.40 -8.26
C LEU A 151 16.27 -4.31 -7.10
N LYS A 152 15.93 -5.45 -6.48
CA LYS A 152 15.08 -5.49 -5.28
C LYS A 152 15.71 -4.73 -4.12
N ASP A 153 17.02 -4.79 -3.98
CA ASP A 153 17.75 -4.10 -2.93
C ASP A 153 17.77 -2.57 -3.14
N VAL A 154 17.95 -2.12 -4.39
CA VAL A 154 17.85 -0.70 -4.78
C VAL A 154 16.42 -0.19 -4.60
N ALA A 155 15.42 -0.91 -5.09
CA ALA A 155 14.01 -0.55 -4.93
C ALA A 155 13.62 -0.46 -3.45
N CYS A 156 14.13 -1.38 -2.62
CA CYS A 156 13.92 -1.36 -1.17
C CYS A 156 14.50 -0.08 -0.54
N ASN A 157 15.71 0.31 -0.93
CA ASN A 157 16.34 1.54 -0.44
C ASN A 157 15.54 2.79 -0.85
N ILE A 158 15.19 2.91 -2.14
CA ILE A 158 14.39 4.02 -2.69
C ILE A 158 13.06 4.15 -1.94
N THR A 159 12.37 3.02 -1.74
CA THR A 159 11.06 2.99 -1.06
C THR A 159 11.17 3.37 0.42
N VAL A 160 12.17 2.84 1.14
CA VAL A 160 12.37 3.20 2.55
C VAL A 160 12.80 4.66 2.71
N ALA A 161 13.59 5.21 1.78
CA ALA A 161 13.96 6.62 1.78
C ALA A 161 12.71 7.51 1.63
N ARG A 162 11.82 7.20 0.68
CA ARG A 162 10.51 7.86 0.54
C ARG A 162 9.71 7.78 1.84
N TYR A 163 9.55 6.58 2.40
CA TYR A 163 8.78 6.40 3.64
C TYR A 163 9.35 7.19 4.81
N ARG A 164 10.67 7.26 4.97
CA ARG A 164 11.29 8.08 6.02
C ARG A 164 10.97 9.56 5.84
N CYS A 165 10.96 10.06 4.61
CA CYS A 165 10.57 11.45 4.30
C CYS A 165 9.12 11.72 4.70
N GLU A 166 8.18 10.87 4.26
CA GLU A 166 6.76 10.99 4.60
C GLU A 166 6.50 10.91 6.11
N LEU A 167 7.09 9.91 6.78
CA LEU A 167 6.90 9.68 8.20
C LEU A 167 7.45 10.80 9.07
N ALA A 168 8.51 11.50 8.63
CA ALA A 168 8.98 12.69 9.33
C ALA A 168 7.91 13.80 9.35
N LEU A 169 7.16 13.97 8.26
CA LEU A 169 6.07 14.92 8.17
C LEU A 169 4.87 14.48 9.02
N TYR A 170 4.46 13.22 8.89
CA TYR A 170 3.31 12.68 9.63
C TYR A 170 3.53 12.71 11.14
N ARG A 171 4.72 12.30 11.61
CA ARG A 171 5.07 12.34 13.05
C ARG A 171 5.13 13.76 13.59
N ARG A 172 5.59 14.73 12.80
CA ARG A 172 5.61 16.15 13.19
C ARG A 172 4.20 16.70 13.35
N CYS A 173 3.27 16.31 12.48
CA CYS A 173 1.88 16.75 12.56
C CYS A 173 1.12 16.06 13.69
N ASN A 174 1.21 14.72 13.80
CA ASN A 174 0.56 13.94 14.84
C ASN A 174 1.32 12.63 15.07
N ARG A 175 1.81 12.40 16.30
CA ARG A 175 2.60 11.22 16.65
C ARG A 175 1.86 9.90 16.41
N ARG A 176 0.56 9.81 16.71
CA ARG A 176 -0.26 8.60 16.51
C ARG A 176 -0.46 8.32 15.03
N VAL A 177 -0.77 9.33 14.22
CA VAL A 177 -0.85 9.18 12.75
C VAL A 177 0.49 8.72 12.18
N GLY A 178 1.59 9.35 12.60
CA GLY A 178 2.93 8.95 12.19
C GLY A 178 3.26 7.50 12.57
N GLN A 179 2.78 6.99 13.70
CA GLN A 179 2.93 5.58 14.09
C GLN A 179 2.09 4.65 13.20
N ILE A 180 0.80 4.95 13.01
CA ILE A 180 -0.11 4.18 12.15
C ILE A 180 0.45 4.09 10.72
N MET A 181 0.88 5.22 10.16
CA MET A 181 1.50 5.26 8.84
C MET A 181 2.83 4.50 8.81
N SER A 182 3.62 4.55 9.89
CA SER A 182 4.88 3.79 9.97
C SER A 182 4.60 2.28 9.91
N ASN A 183 3.60 1.82 10.65
CA ASN A 183 3.18 0.42 10.66
C ASN A 183 2.60 0.00 9.31
N PHE A 184 1.77 0.85 8.69
CA PHE A 184 1.22 0.59 7.36
C PHE A 184 2.33 0.48 6.30
N LEU A 185 3.13 1.52 6.13
CA LEU A 185 4.15 1.61 5.09
C LEU A 185 5.21 0.52 5.24
N TYR A 186 5.76 0.31 6.44
CA TYR A 186 6.75 -0.75 6.65
C TYR A 186 6.15 -2.15 6.66
N GLY A 187 4.86 -2.29 7.01
CA GLY A 187 4.15 -3.58 6.94
C GLY A 187 3.97 -4.07 5.50
N ALA A 188 3.88 -3.14 4.54
CA ALA A 188 3.76 -3.46 3.12
C ALA A 188 5.07 -3.96 2.49
N LEU A 189 6.21 -3.79 3.17
CA LEU A 189 7.51 -4.22 2.67
C LEU A 189 7.73 -5.73 2.88
N PRO A 190 8.48 -6.39 1.99
CA PRO A 190 8.97 -7.74 2.23
C PRO A 190 9.81 -7.84 3.51
N THR A 191 9.73 -8.96 4.24
CA THR A 191 10.51 -9.18 5.47
C THR A 191 12.00 -8.97 5.27
N ARG A 192 12.54 -9.38 4.11
CA ARG A 192 13.95 -9.15 3.76
C ARG A 192 14.29 -7.66 3.66
N CYS A 193 13.41 -6.86 3.07
CA CYS A 193 13.59 -5.40 2.98
C CYS A 193 13.51 -4.75 4.36
N GLN A 194 12.52 -5.15 5.18
CA GLN A 194 12.38 -4.68 6.56
C GLN A 194 13.65 -4.94 7.39
N THR A 195 14.15 -6.18 7.34
CA THR A 195 15.36 -6.61 8.06
C THR A 195 16.59 -5.83 7.60
N ARG A 196 16.83 -5.77 6.29
CA ARG A 196 17.98 -5.06 5.71
C ARG A 196 18.01 -3.59 6.09
N MET A 197 16.86 -2.93 6.00
CA MET A 197 16.76 -1.49 6.25
C MET A 197 16.58 -1.15 7.74
N SER A 198 16.57 -2.16 8.60
CA SER A 198 16.33 -2.02 10.05
C SER A 198 15.04 -1.24 10.34
N VAL A 199 13.99 -1.50 9.57
CA VAL A 199 12.65 -0.94 9.77
C VAL A 199 11.70 -2.05 10.22
N ARG A 200 10.68 -1.70 11.00
CA ARG A 200 9.72 -2.66 11.56
C ARG A 200 8.32 -2.08 11.50
N SER A 201 7.35 -2.98 11.39
CA SER A 201 5.93 -2.69 11.56
C SER A 201 5.35 -3.54 12.67
N GLU A 202 4.59 -2.93 13.57
CA GLU A 202 3.83 -3.66 14.58
C GLU A 202 2.73 -4.53 13.94
N TYR A 203 2.24 -4.16 12.75
CA TYR A 203 1.27 -4.97 12.02
C TYR A 203 1.86 -6.33 11.61
N THR A 204 3.15 -6.41 11.29
CA THR A 204 3.81 -7.69 11.02
C THR A 204 3.75 -8.62 12.23
N ALA A 205 3.85 -8.08 13.45
CA ALA A 205 3.74 -8.89 14.67
C ALA A 205 2.29 -9.33 14.95
N LEU A 206 1.32 -8.45 14.70
CA LEU A 206 -0.10 -8.71 14.95
C LEU A 206 -0.76 -9.63 13.92
N TYR A 207 -0.40 -9.46 12.64
CA TYR A 207 -1.07 -10.11 11.51
C TYR A 207 -0.15 -11.04 10.70
N GLY A 208 1.18 -10.98 10.90
CA GLY A 208 2.14 -11.78 10.14
C GLY A 208 2.39 -13.18 10.68
N SER A 209 1.89 -13.51 11.88
CA SER A 209 1.87 -14.89 12.34
C SER A 209 0.80 -15.67 11.57
N SER A 210 1.23 -16.50 10.64
CA SER A 210 0.45 -17.52 9.91
C SER A 210 -0.32 -18.52 10.79
N ASN A 211 -0.33 -18.32 12.11
CA ASN A 211 -1.14 -19.06 13.07
C ASN A 211 -2.61 -18.60 13.14
N ILE A 212 -3.00 -17.48 12.53
CA ILE A 212 -4.43 -17.09 12.48
C ILE A 212 -5.24 -17.99 11.52
N SER A 213 -4.56 -18.73 10.63
CA SER A 213 -5.20 -19.69 9.72
C SER A 213 -5.61 -21.03 10.35
N ARG A 214 -5.59 -21.20 11.69
CA ARG A 214 -5.99 -22.46 12.35
C ARG A 214 -7.15 -22.38 13.34
N VAL A 215 -7.74 -21.22 13.59
CA VAL A 215 -8.92 -21.10 14.49
C VAL A 215 -10.13 -20.55 13.74
N THR A 216 -10.37 -21.07 12.54
CA THR A 216 -11.66 -20.90 11.84
C THR A 216 -12.16 -22.21 11.27
N SER A 217 -11.75 -23.35 11.83
CA SER A 217 -12.52 -24.57 11.59
C SER A 217 -13.85 -24.41 12.33
N PRO A 218 -14.99 -24.19 11.65
CA PRO A 218 -16.29 -24.10 12.30
C PRO A 218 -16.60 -25.38 13.09
N TRP A 219 -15.93 -26.49 12.78
CA TRP A 219 -16.03 -27.74 13.51
C TRP A 219 -15.63 -27.62 14.98
N LEU A 220 -14.65 -26.80 15.37
CA LEU A 220 -14.30 -26.66 16.79
C LEU A 220 -15.41 -25.96 17.59
N VAL A 221 -16.06 -24.95 16.99
CA VAL A 221 -17.21 -24.27 17.61
C VAL A 221 -18.43 -25.18 17.63
N VAL A 222 -18.68 -25.95 16.56
CA VAL A 222 -19.76 -26.93 16.51
C VAL A 222 -19.54 -28.07 17.51
N PHE A 223 -18.32 -28.59 17.66
CA PHE A 223 -17.99 -29.63 18.65
C PHE A 223 -18.14 -29.12 20.08
N LEU A 224 -17.71 -27.89 20.37
CA LEU A 224 -17.90 -27.28 21.70
C LEU A 224 -19.38 -27.04 22.03
N CYS A 225 -20.19 -26.60 21.05
CA CYS A 225 -21.63 -26.44 21.25
C CYS A 225 -22.33 -27.79 21.48
N VAL A 226 -22.00 -28.84 20.73
CA VAL A 226 -22.62 -30.17 20.88
C VAL A 226 -22.28 -30.80 22.25
N LEU A 227 -21.03 -30.64 22.71
CA LEU A 227 -20.62 -31.14 24.03
C LEU A 227 -21.33 -30.43 25.19
N LEU A 228 -21.64 -29.14 25.05
CA LEU A 228 -22.36 -28.37 26.05
C LEU A 228 -23.87 -28.67 26.10
N THR A 229 -24.45 -29.22 25.03
CA THR A 229 -25.87 -29.64 25.00
C THR A 229 -26.12 -31.08 25.45
N LEU A 230 -25.05 -31.85 25.72
CA LEU A 230 -25.10 -33.27 26.12
C LEU A 230 -24.91 -33.49 27.64
N GLN A 231 -24.87 -32.43 28.43
CA GLN A 231 -24.95 -32.46 29.91
C GLN A 231 -26.34 -32.03 30.37
#